data_AF-A0A8B9RDE7-F1
#
_entry.id   AF-A0A8B9RDE7-F1
#
_cell.length_a   1.000
_cell.length_b   1.000
_cell.length_c   1.000
_cell.angle_alpha   90.00
_cell.angle_beta   90.00
_cell.angle_gamma   90.00
#
_symmetry.space_group_name_H-M   'P 1'
#
loop_
_entity.id
_entity.type
_entity.pdbx_description
1 polymer ?
#
loop_
_entity_poly.entity_id
_entity_poly.type
_entity_poly.pdbx_seq_one_letter_code
_entity_poly.pdbx_strand_id
1 'polypeptide(L)'
;MTLKEQLVHQNLRRLLPHQEFIFILLTPSDTTSSGSTHRLEYTAFIWNGSQYSSVLISLGNLGMLDQQDYWRFSTTCPSLSRCQAVKKHKTKFFSTEDDLREVEKVSNMNDALLDEMKTACEKVEKSERLVEKLQADITELKEAISKQKKKQQQCNTTETSTPNEPKENVLLCAALKALFPNSPSLRTQTLTVQGFPVLEVCCSSEHGIDIPSRLPLVLEYEQGLRKRKTSRDCRSQEKSQVAGTSLRRKRKRNTTDTQDPVEEEEVDNLQDSNSPVF
;
A
#
# COMPACT_ATOMS: atom_id res chain seq x y z
N MET A 1 7.33 -1.29 -11.96
CA MET A 1 8.45 -1.43 -11.00
C MET A 1 8.64 -0.13 -10.24
N THR A 2 8.73 -0.19 -8.91
CA THR A 2 9.06 0.97 -8.07
C THR A 2 10.57 1.22 -8.03
N LEU A 3 11.01 2.41 -7.62
CA LEU A 3 12.44 2.76 -7.52
C LEU A 3 13.18 1.81 -6.55
N LYS A 4 12.53 1.40 -5.46
CA LYS A 4 13.08 0.42 -4.51
C LYS A 4 13.32 -0.93 -5.18
N GLU A 5 12.34 -1.43 -5.95
CA GLU A 5 12.47 -2.69 -6.69
C GLU A 5 13.61 -2.63 -7.71
N GLN A 6 13.75 -1.51 -8.43
CA GLN A 6 14.84 -1.32 -9.39
C GLN A 6 16.21 -1.38 -8.70
N LEU A 7 16.37 -0.67 -7.58
CA LEU A 7 17.62 -0.66 -6.82
C LEU A 7 17.96 -2.04 -6.23
N VAL A 8 16.97 -2.75 -5.69
CA VAL A 8 17.15 -4.12 -5.19
C VAL A 8 17.56 -5.05 -6.32
N HIS A 9 16.86 -5.01 -7.46
CA HIS A 9 17.19 -5.84 -8.62
C HIS A 9 18.61 -5.57 -9.16
N GLN A 10 19.02 -4.30 -9.22
CA GLN A 10 20.39 -3.92 -9.61
C GLN A 10 21.43 -4.44 -8.61
N ASN A 11 21.15 -4.34 -7.30
CA ASN A 11 22.05 -4.85 -6.27
C ASN A 11 22.18 -6.38 -6.33
N LEU A 12 21.07 -7.10 -6.49
CA LEU A 12 21.07 -8.56 -6.66
C LEU A 12 21.89 -8.97 -7.89
N ARG A 13 21.73 -8.27 -9.02
CA ARG A 13 22.52 -8.52 -10.23
C ARG A 13 24.01 -8.28 -10.02
N ARG A 14 24.40 -7.27 -9.24
CA ARG A 14 25.82 -7.02 -8.90
C ARG A 14 26.40 -8.13 -8.03
N LEU A 15 25.60 -8.67 -7.10
CA LEU A 15 26.02 -9.75 -6.20
C LEU A 15 26.08 -11.11 -6.92
N LEU A 16 25.23 -11.32 -7.92
CA LEU A 16 25.08 -12.59 -8.65
C LEU A 16 25.27 -12.38 -10.17
N PRO A 17 26.51 -12.08 -10.62
CA PRO A 17 26.76 -11.64 -12.00
C PRO A 17 26.61 -12.72 -13.08
N HIS A 18 26.58 -14.01 -12.71
CA HIS A 18 26.49 -15.13 -13.64
C HIS A 18 25.06 -15.54 -14.00
N GLN A 19 24.05 -14.82 -13.52
CA GLN A 19 22.64 -15.14 -13.73
C GLN A 19 21.90 -13.97 -14.38
N GLU A 20 21.11 -14.29 -15.40
CA GLU A 20 20.13 -13.36 -15.95
C GLU A 20 18.91 -13.32 -15.04
N PHE A 21 18.67 -12.17 -14.41
CA PHE A 21 17.51 -11.98 -13.57
C PHE A 21 16.35 -11.40 -14.36
N ILE A 22 15.20 -12.03 -14.16
CA ILE A 22 13.89 -11.55 -14.60
C ILE A 22 13.12 -11.15 -13.35
N PHE A 23 12.59 -9.94 -13.35
CA PHE A 23 11.73 -9.46 -12.26
C PHE A 23 10.27 -9.64 -12.65
N ILE A 24 9.55 -10.54 -11.97
CA ILE A 24 8.11 -10.74 -12.16
C ILE A 24 7.36 -9.88 -11.14
N LEU A 25 6.59 -8.92 -11.64
CA LEU A 25 5.72 -8.07 -10.84
C LEU A 25 4.29 -8.61 -10.88
N LEU A 26 3.75 -8.95 -9.71
CA LEU A 26 2.38 -9.40 -9.51
C LEU A 26 1.60 -8.27 -8.82
N THR A 27 0.54 -7.78 -9.47
CA THR A 27 -0.31 -6.70 -8.97
C THR A 27 -1.74 -7.21 -8.79
N PRO A 28 -2.08 -7.75 -7.61
CA PRO A 28 -3.46 -8.07 -7.27
C PRO A 28 -4.24 -6.78 -7.03
N SER A 29 -5.47 -6.71 -7.54
CA SER A 29 -6.36 -5.57 -7.41
C SER A 29 -7.82 -6.01 -7.34
N ASP A 30 -8.61 -5.33 -6.52
CA ASP A 30 -10.06 -5.49 -6.49
C ASP A 30 -10.66 -4.59 -7.57
N THR A 31 -11.34 -5.19 -8.53
CA THR A 31 -11.87 -4.44 -9.68
C THR A 31 -13.23 -3.81 -9.36
N THR A 32 -14.01 -4.46 -8.48
CA THR A 32 -15.31 -3.98 -8.05
C THR A 32 -15.26 -3.49 -6.60
N SER A 33 -16.01 -2.43 -6.28
CA SER A 33 -16.12 -1.92 -4.90
C SER A 33 -16.79 -2.90 -3.94
N SER A 34 -17.55 -3.87 -4.48
CA SER A 34 -18.15 -4.97 -3.73
C SER A 34 -17.17 -6.09 -3.38
N GLY A 35 -15.96 -6.10 -3.97
CA GLY A 35 -15.01 -7.20 -3.84
C GLY A 35 -15.46 -8.50 -4.52
N SER A 36 -16.47 -8.46 -5.38
CA SER A 36 -16.96 -9.64 -6.11
C SER A 36 -16.03 -10.10 -7.23
N THR A 37 -15.15 -9.21 -7.70
CA THR A 37 -14.28 -9.45 -8.85
C THR A 37 -12.86 -9.01 -8.54
N HIS A 38 -11.95 -9.97 -8.51
CA HIS A 38 -10.52 -9.75 -8.30
C HIS A 38 -9.76 -9.87 -9.62
N ARG A 39 -8.68 -9.12 -9.75
CA ARG A 39 -7.81 -9.11 -10.93
C ARG A 39 -6.36 -9.19 -10.49
N LEU A 40 -5.64 -10.20 -10.98
CA LEU A 40 -4.19 -10.35 -10.80
C LEU A 40 -3.48 -10.02 -12.12
N GLU A 41 -2.90 -8.83 -12.20
CA GLU A 41 -2.06 -8.44 -13.34
C GLU A 41 -0.63 -8.91 -13.10
N TYR A 42 0.02 -9.45 -14.13
CA TYR A 42 1.41 -9.89 -14.06
C TYR A 42 2.22 -9.32 -15.21
N THR A 43 3.45 -8.89 -14.91
CA THR A 43 4.39 -8.38 -15.91
C THR A 43 5.81 -8.82 -15.55
N ALA A 44 6.53 -9.40 -16.51
CA ALA A 44 7.95 -9.72 -16.35
C ALA A 44 8.80 -8.59 -16.93
N PHE A 45 9.84 -8.18 -16.22
CA PHE A 45 10.78 -7.16 -16.63
C PHE A 45 12.21 -7.72 -16.67
N ILE A 46 12.96 -7.34 -17.70
CA ILE A 46 14.39 -7.63 -17.84
C ILE A 46 15.17 -6.32 -17.93
N TRP A 47 16.38 -6.30 -17.38
CA TRP A 47 17.29 -5.16 -17.49
C TRP A 47 18.16 -5.25 -18.74
N ASN A 48 17.94 -4.34 -19.68
CA ASN A 48 18.69 -4.24 -20.94
C ASN A 48 19.86 -3.23 -20.88
N GLY A 49 20.45 -3.05 -19.70
CA GLY A 49 21.64 -2.19 -19.53
C GLY A 49 21.32 -0.74 -19.16
N SER A 50 20.32 -0.13 -19.79
CA SER A 50 19.89 1.26 -19.51
C SER A 50 18.50 1.36 -18.91
N GLN A 51 17.60 0.46 -19.29
CA GLN A 51 16.19 0.49 -18.91
C GLN A 51 15.62 -0.92 -18.74
N TYR A 52 14.46 -0.98 -18.10
CA TYR A 52 13.68 -2.20 -17.98
C TYR A 52 12.74 -2.35 -19.17
N SER A 53 12.75 -3.53 -19.81
CA SER A 53 11.82 -3.91 -20.86
C SER A 53 10.87 -4.99 -20.37
N SER A 54 9.59 -4.90 -20.72
CA SER A 54 8.61 -5.95 -20.45
C SER A 54 8.83 -7.14 -21.38
N VAL A 55 8.76 -8.35 -20.84
CA VAL A 55 8.90 -9.61 -21.58
C VAL A 55 7.60 -10.39 -21.51
N LEU A 56 7.25 -11.03 -22.63
CA LEU A 56 6.07 -11.89 -22.74
C LEU A 56 6.31 -13.20 -21.98
N ILE A 57 5.33 -13.61 -21.19
CA ILE A 57 5.35 -14.88 -20.46
C ILE A 57 4.34 -15.81 -21.13
N SER A 58 4.80 -16.93 -21.67
CA SER A 58 3.93 -18.00 -22.18
C SER A 58 3.68 -19.04 -21.08
N LEU A 59 2.41 -19.32 -20.79
CA LEU A 59 2.03 -20.38 -19.86
C LEU A 59 1.76 -21.67 -20.66
N GLY A 60 2.63 -22.66 -20.48
CA GLY A 60 2.44 -23.99 -21.05
C GLY A 60 1.18 -24.63 -20.46
N ASN A 61 0.29 -25.11 -21.32
CA ASN A 61 -0.95 -25.76 -20.93
C ASN A 61 -1.24 -26.94 -21.87
N LEU A 62 -2.14 -27.84 -21.47
CA LEU A 62 -2.48 -29.03 -22.26
C LEU A 62 -3.16 -28.69 -23.60
N GLY A 63 -3.81 -27.53 -23.72
CA GLY A 63 -4.42 -27.05 -24.97
C GLY A 63 -3.41 -26.59 -26.03
N MET A 64 -2.12 -26.45 -25.67
CA MET A 64 -1.04 -26.16 -26.63
C MET A 64 -0.52 -27.44 -27.32
N LEU A 65 -1.02 -28.62 -26.96
CA LEU A 65 -0.65 -29.87 -27.61
C LEU A 65 -1.35 -29.97 -28.98
N ASP A 66 -0.63 -30.52 -29.96
CA ASP A 66 -1.18 -30.78 -31.29
C ASP A 66 -2.40 -31.71 -31.21
N GLN A 67 -3.44 -31.40 -31.99
CA GLN A 67 -4.65 -32.22 -32.05
C GLN A 67 -4.32 -33.59 -32.64
N GLN A 68 -4.38 -34.62 -31.81
CA GLN A 68 -4.24 -36.01 -32.24
C GLN A 68 -5.61 -36.64 -32.43
N ASP A 69 -6.11 -36.56 -33.67
CA ASP A 69 -7.36 -37.22 -34.03
C ASP A 69 -7.14 -38.73 -34.24
N TYR A 70 -7.98 -39.54 -33.59
CA TYR A 70 -8.01 -40.97 -33.83
C TYR A 70 -8.74 -41.28 -35.14
N TRP A 71 -8.05 -41.96 -36.04
CA TRP A 71 -8.61 -42.34 -37.33
C TRP A 71 -9.61 -43.50 -37.17
N ARG A 72 -10.92 -43.22 -37.35
CA ARG A 72 -12.00 -44.21 -37.13
C ARG A 72 -12.25 -45.16 -38.31
N PHE A 73 -11.91 -44.75 -39.52
CA PHE A 73 -12.21 -45.51 -40.74
C PHE A 73 -11.00 -45.61 -41.64
N SER A 74 -10.44 -46.80 -41.79
CA SER A 74 -9.42 -47.03 -42.83
C SER A 74 -10.08 -47.39 -44.16
N THR A 75 -9.60 -46.82 -45.26
CA THR A 75 -10.04 -47.23 -46.60
C THR A 75 -9.55 -48.65 -46.88
N THR A 76 -10.46 -49.57 -47.19
CA THR A 76 -10.10 -50.95 -47.52
C THR A 76 -9.26 -51.00 -48.79
N CYS A 77 -8.06 -51.57 -48.72
CA CYS A 77 -7.20 -51.75 -49.88
C CYS A 77 -7.32 -53.19 -50.40
N PRO A 78 -7.75 -53.43 -51.66
CA PRO A 78 -7.90 -54.77 -52.21
C PRO A 78 -6.56 -55.46 -52.56
N SER A 79 -5.43 -54.76 -52.42
CA SER A 79 -4.13 -55.31 -52.80
C SER A 79 -3.64 -56.42 -51.85
N LEU A 80 -3.48 -57.63 -52.39
CA LEU A 80 -3.00 -58.79 -51.63
C LEU A 80 -1.56 -58.60 -51.13
N SER A 81 -0.70 -57.98 -51.93
CA SER A 81 0.72 -57.73 -51.61
C SER A 81 0.89 -56.86 -50.36
N ARG A 82 0.11 -55.78 -50.23
CA ARG A 82 0.11 -54.90 -49.06
C ARG A 82 -0.37 -55.65 -47.81
N CYS A 83 -1.48 -56.39 -47.91
CA CYS A 83 -2.01 -57.18 -46.80
C CYS A 83 -1.01 -58.23 -46.31
N GLN A 84 -0.30 -58.90 -47.21
CA GLN A 84 0.75 -59.85 -46.85
C GLN A 84 1.94 -59.17 -46.17
N ALA A 85 2.38 -58.00 -46.66
CA ALA A 85 3.48 -57.25 -46.04
C ALA A 85 3.12 -56.78 -44.62
N VAL A 86 1.91 -56.24 -44.42
CA VAL A 86 1.41 -55.84 -43.10
C VAL A 86 1.33 -57.05 -42.16
N LYS A 87 0.77 -58.18 -42.61
CA LYS A 87 0.72 -59.42 -41.80
C LYS A 87 2.11 -59.92 -41.40
N LYS A 88 3.09 -59.88 -42.31
CA LYS A 88 4.48 -60.28 -42.03
C LYS A 88 5.16 -59.41 -40.97
N HIS A 89 4.84 -58.12 -40.91
CA HIS A 89 5.46 -57.18 -39.96
C HIS A 89 4.57 -56.83 -38.76
N LYS A 90 3.34 -57.35 -38.68
CA LYS A 90 2.37 -57.08 -37.61
C LYS A 90 2.95 -57.31 -36.21
N THR A 91 3.67 -58.41 -36.04
CA THR A 91 4.28 -58.82 -34.75
C THR A 91 5.37 -57.86 -34.23
N LYS A 92 5.82 -56.88 -35.05
CA LYS A 92 6.72 -55.80 -34.62
C LYS A 92 6.05 -54.68 -33.82
N PHE A 93 4.73 -54.56 -33.90
CA PHE A 93 3.96 -53.49 -33.22
C PHE A 93 2.90 -54.06 -32.28
N PHE A 94 2.28 -55.17 -32.68
CA PHE A 94 1.25 -55.83 -31.90
C PHE A 94 1.83 -56.88 -30.96
N SER A 95 1.24 -56.96 -29.77
CA SER A 95 1.40 -58.04 -28.80
C SER A 95 0.66 -59.30 -29.25
N THR A 96 0.80 -60.38 -28.46
CA THR A 96 0.08 -61.66 -28.69
C THR A 96 -1.43 -61.52 -28.56
N GLU A 97 -1.91 -60.51 -27.83
CA GLU A 97 -3.34 -60.21 -27.60
C GLU A 97 -3.94 -59.24 -28.63
N ASP A 98 -3.20 -58.91 -29.70
CA ASP A 98 -3.56 -57.91 -30.73
C ASP A 98 -3.63 -56.45 -30.24
N ASP A 99 -3.08 -56.18 -29.06
CA ASP A 99 -2.87 -54.82 -28.54
C ASP A 99 -1.55 -54.21 -29.02
N LEU A 100 -1.49 -52.87 -29.06
CA LEU A 100 -0.28 -52.13 -29.42
C LEU A 100 0.70 -52.07 -28.24
N ARG A 101 1.92 -52.57 -28.45
CA ARG A 101 2.97 -52.57 -27.41
C ARG A 101 3.35 -51.18 -26.92
N GLU A 102 3.31 -50.19 -27.81
CA GLU A 102 3.66 -48.82 -27.47
C GLU A 102 2.65 -48.19 -26.51
N VAL A 103 1.36 -48.54 -26.62
CA VAL A 103 0.32 -48.06 -25.71
C VAL A 103 0.56 -48.59 -24.30
N GLU A 104 0.83 -49.90 -24.18
CA GLU A 104 1.15 -50.53 -22.90
C GLU A 104 2.40 -49.91 -22.27
N LYS A 105 3.48 -49.70 -23.04
CA LYS A 105 4.70 -49.05 -22.54
C LYS A 105 4.45 -47.63 -22.02
N VAL A 106 3.68 -46.82 -22.76
CA VAL A 106 3.36 -45.44 -22.35
C VAL A 106 2.44 -45.45 -21.13
N SER A 107 1.49 -46.38 -21.06
CA SER A 107 0.63 -46.57 -19.89
C SER A 107 1.46 -46.91 -18.66
N ASN A 108 2.32 -47.94 -18.74
CA ASN A 108 3.17 -48.36 -17.63
C ASN A 108 4.12 -47.24 -17.17
N MET A 109 4.65 -46.45 -18.11
CA MET A 109 5.45 -45.27 -17.80
C MET A 109 4.63 -44.21 -17.04
N ASN A 110 3.38 -43.96 -17.46
CA ASN A 110 2.48 -43.03 -16.79
C ASN A 110 2.10 -43.54 -15.39
N ASP A 111 1.80 -44.82 -15.23
CA ASP A 111 1.45 -45.43 -13.94
C ASP A 111 2.61 -45.28 -12.94
N ALA A 112 3.84 -45.57 -13.38
CA ALA A 112 5.03 -45.34 -12.56
C ALA A 112 5.22 -43.86 -12.16
N LEU A 113 4.97 -42.92 -13.08
CA LEU A 113 5.04 -41.48 -12.81
C LEU A 113 3.94 -41.04 -11.80
N LEU A 114 2.73 -41.58 -11.95
CA LEU A 114 1.61 -41.31 -11.04
C LEU A 114 1.90 -41.80 -9.62
N ASP A 115 2.49 -42.99 -9.50
CA ASP A 115 2.93 -43.52 -8.20
C ASP A 115 4.00 -42.64 -7.56
N GLU A 116 5.02 -42.21 -8.33
CA GLU A 116 6.03 -41.27 -7.83
C GLU A 116 5.41 -39.95 -7.37
N MET A 117 4.51 -39.37 -8.17
CA MET A 117 3.81 -38.13 -7.82
C MET A 117 2.98 -38.29 -6.54
N LYS A 118 2.29 -39.42 -6.37
CA LYS A 118 1.55 -39.73 -5.15
C LYS A 118 2.47 -39.79 -3.93
N THR A 119 3.62 -40.46 -4.04
CA THR A 119 4.58 -40.50 -2.92
C THR A 119 5.17 -39.14 -2.60
N ALA A 120 5.38 -38.27 -3.61
CA ALA A 120 5.82 -36.90 -3.41
C ALA A 120 4.73 -36.07 -2.69
N CYS A 121 3.46 -36.19 -3.10
CA CYS A 121 2.34 -35.53 -2.45
C CYS A 121 2.23 -35.92 -0.97
N GLU A 122 2.34 -37.20 -0.63
CA GLU A 122 2.30 -37.65 0.78
C GLU A 122 3.46 -37.05 1.62
N LYS A 123 4.64 -36.87 1.03
CA LYS A 123 5.78 -36.22 1.71
C LYS A 123 5.52 -34.73 1.91
N VAL A 124 5.01 -34.04 0.88
CA VAL A 124 4.67 -32.62 0.95
C VAL A 124 3.60 -32.38 2.01
N GLU A 125 2.52 -33.17 2.02
CA GLU A 125 1.46 -33.09 3.03
C GLU A 125 2.01 -33.19 4.46
N LYS A 126 2.86 -34.19 4.72
CA LYS A 126 3.50 -34.35 6.04
C LYS A 126 4.36 -33.14 6.40
N SER A 127 5.11 -32.60 5.43
CA SER A 127 5.95 -31.43 5.66
C SER A 127 5.12 -30.16 5.92
N GLU A 128 4.00 -29.97 5.22
CA GLU A 128 3.09 -28.83 5.44
C GLU A 128 2.47 -28.87 6.82
N ARG A 129 2.00 -30.04 7.28
CA ARG A 129 1.50 -30.23 8.66
C ARG A 129 2.54 -29.90 9.73
N LEU A 130 3.82 -30.22 9.48
CA LEU A 130 4.91 -29.87 10.39
C LEU A 130 5.17 -28.35 10.41
N VAL A 131 5.15 -27.72 9.23
CA VAL A 131 5.30 -26.26 9.11
C VAL A 131 4.15 -25.53 9.79
N GLU A 132 2.91 -26.01 9.64
CA GLU A 132 1.72 -25.45 10.30
C GLU A 132 1.87 -25.48 11.82
N LYS A 133 2.27 -26.63 12.38
CA LYS A 133 2.51 -26.77 13.83
C LYS A 133 3.60 -25.81 14.33
N LEU A 134 4.73 -25.76 13.63
CA LEU A 134 5.83 -24.87 14.01
C LEU A 134 5.45 -23.38 13.89
N GLN A 135 4.65 -23.02 12.89
CA GLN A 135 4.14 -21.65 12.74
C GLN A 135 3.22 -21.29 13.91
N ALA A 136 2.32 -22.19 14.31
CA ALA A 136 1.47 -21.99 15.48
C ALA A 136 2.31 -21.76 16.75
N ASP A 137 3.29 -22.63 17.01
CA ASP A 137 4.20 -22.51 18.17
C ASP A 137 4.97 -21.18 18.13
N ILE A 138 5.49 -20.76 16.97
CA ILE A 138 6.20 -19.48 16.81
C ILE A 138 5.26 -18.29 17.08
N THR A 139 4.01 -18.35 16.63
CA THR A 139 3.04 -17.27 16.88
C THR A 139 2.69 -17.17 18.36
N GLU A 140 2.45 -18.29 19.03
CA GLU A 140 2.20 -18.33 20.48
C GLU A 140 3.39 -17.75 21.27
N LEU A 141 4.61 -18.17 20.94
CA LEU A 141 5.83 -17.65 21.58
C LEU A 141 6.01 -16.16 21.34
N LYS A 142 5.76 -15.67 20.11
CA LYS A 142 5.82 -14.23 19.81
C LYS A 142 4.78 -13.44 20.61
N GLU A 143 3.58 -13.98 20.79
CA GLU A 143 2.56 -13.36 21.63
C GLU A 143 2.94 -13.33 23.10
N ALA A 144 3.49 -14.43 23.64
CA ALA A 144 3.97 -14.48 25.02
C ALA A 144 5.08 -13.45 25.27
N ILE A 145 6.06 -13.36 24.36
CA ILE A 145 7.12 -12.35 24.40
C ILE A 145 6.54 -10.93 24.33
N SER A 146 5.57 -10.69 23.45
CA SER A 146 4.90 -9.38 23.33
C SER A 146 4.16 -9.00 24.62
N LYS A 147 3.43 -9.94 25.23
CA LYS A 147 2.73 -9.75 26.52
C LYS A 147 3.72 -9.46 27.65
N GLN A 148 4.83 -10.20 27.71
CA GLN A 148 5.87 -9.99 28.72
C GLN A 148 6.56 -8.63 28.56
N LYS A 149 6.90 -8.22 27.33
CA LYS A 149 7.46 -6.89 27.05
C LYS A 149 6.50 -5.76 27.45
N LYS A 150 5.20 -5.91 27.19
CA LYS A 150 4.17 -4.95 27.63
C LYS A 150 4.08 -4.86 29.16
N LYS A 151 4.09 -5.99 29.86
CA LYS A 151 4.09 -6.04 31.34
C LYS A 151 5.34 -5.40 31.92
N GLN A 152 6.52 -5.65 31.34
CA GLN A 152 7.79 -5.02 31.76
C GLN A 152 7.78 -3.49 31.53
N GLN A 153 7.24 -3.01 30.41
CA GLN A 153 7.06 -1.57 30.19
C GLN A 153 6.11 -0.95 31.23
N GLN A 154 5.01 -1.61 31.57
CA GLN A 154 4.10 -1.14 32.61
C GLN A 154 4.75 -1.14 33.99
N CYS A 155 5.48 -2.21 34.36
CA CYS A 155 6.21 -2.30 35.63
C CYS A 155 7.28 -1.22 35.76
N ASN A 156 8.05 -0.95 34.70
CA ASN A 156 9.06 0.12 34.67
C ASN A 156 8.42 1.52 34.76
N THR A 157 7.17 1.69 34.30
CA THR A 157 6.42 2.95 34.44
C THR A 157 5.87 3.12 35.86
N THR A 158 5.52 2.03 36.55
CA THR A 158 5.11 2.07 37.98
C THR A 158 6.27 2.14 38.96
N GLU A 159 7.45 1.60 38.64
CA GLU A 159 8.63 1.72 39.51
C GLU A 159 9.31 3.10 39.44
N THR A 160 8.93 3.94 38.47
CA THR A 160 9.28 5.37 38.43
C THR A 160 8.15 6.30 38.87
N SER A 161 7.07 5.79 39.49
CA SER A 161 6.19 6.66 40.29
C SER A 161 6.83 6.87 41.66
N THR A 162 7.87 7.70 41.68
CA THR A 162 8.18 8.50 42.86
C THR A 162 6.90 9.22 43.31
N PRO A 163 6.65 9.37 44.61
CA PRO A 163 5.41 9.96 45.11
C PRO A 163 5.35 11.42 44.65
N ASN A 164 4.42 11.71 43.72
CA ASN A 164 3.90 13.03 43.36
C ASN A 164 4.85 14.21 43.63
N GLU A 165 5.92 14.36 42.83
CA GLU A 165 6.44 15.70 42.62
C GLU A 165 5.35 16.49 41.86
N PRO A 166 4.95 17.67 42.34
CA PRO A 166 4.00 18.49 41.62
C PRO A 166 4.57 18.78 40.23
N LYS A 167 3.80 18.49 39.18
CA LYS A 167 4.18 18.87 37.81
C LYS A 167 4.23 20.39 37.73
N GLU A 168 5.42 20.95 37.90
CA GLU A 168 5.64 22.38 37.84
C GLU A 168 5.41 22.91 36.42
N ASN A 169 4.82 24.09 36.30
CA ASN A 169 4.71 24.76 35.01
C ASN A 169 6.05 25.45 34.70
N VAL A 170 6.95 24.70 34.07
CA VAL A 170 8.31 25.10 33.72
C VAL A 170 8.35 26.45 32.97
N LEU A 171 7.40 26.69 32.04
CA LEU A 171 7.33 27.93 31.27
C LEU A 171 6.95 29.13 32.13
N LEU A 172 5.98 28.95 33.03
CA LEU A 172 5.55 29.99 33.97
C LEU A 172 6.67 30.33 34.96
N CYS A 173 7.31 29.32 35.54
CA CYS A 173 8.43 29.49 36.46
C CYS A 173 9.60 30.24 35.82
N ALA A 174 9.95 29.89 34.57
CA ALA A 174 10.99 30.59 33.83
C ALA A 174 10.59 32.05 33.50
N ALA A 175 9.31 32.31 33.17
CA ALA A 175 8.82 33.66 32.90
C ALA A 175 8.84 34.56 34.14
N LEU A 176 8.42 34.05 35.30
CA LEU A 176 8.47 34.78 36.57
C LEU A 176 9.90 35.07 37.02
N LYS A 177 10.84 34.13 36.79
CA LYS A 177 12.27 34.36 37.01
C LYS A 177 12.82 35.48 36.12
N ALA A 178 12.41 35.51 34.85
CA ALA A 178 12.82 36.56 33.90
C ALA A 178 12.25 37.94 34.25
N LEU A 179 10.98 38.02 34.67
CA LEU A 179 10.32 39.28 35.02
C LEU A 179 10.74 39.82 36.39
N PHE A 180 11.02 38.96 37.37
CA PHE A 180 11.32 39.35 38.75
C PHE A 180 12.64 38.71 39.26
N PRO A 181 13.80 39.14 38.72
CA PRO A 181 15.12 38.58 39.07
C PRO A 181 15.61 38.93 40.49
N ASN A 182 14.99 39.91 41.17
CA ASN A 182 15.40 40.36 42.50
C ASN A 182 14.36 40.10 43.60
N SER A 183 13.23 39.47 43.29
CA SER A 183 12.11 39.28 44.24
C SER A 183 11.69 37.81 44.31
N PRO A 184 12.30 37.00 45.20
CA PRO A 184 12.00 35.58 45.31
C PRO A 184 10.56 35.32 45.78
N SER A 185 9.94 36.24 46.52
CA SER A 185 8.54 36.16 46.97
C SER A 185 7.52 36.24 45.84
N LEU A 186 7.88 36.74 44.66
CA LEU A 186 7.00 36.85 43.48
C LEU A 186 7.18 35.68 42.50
N ARG A 187 8.03 34.71 42.83
CA ARG A 187 8.30 33.52 41.99
C ARG A 187 7.51 32.29 42.40
N THR A 188 6.81 32.34 43.52
CA THR A 188 6.05 31.23 44.08
C THR A 188 4.72 31.06 43.34
N GLN A 189 4.40 29.83 42.92
CA GLN A 189 3.07 29.49 42.37
C GLN A 189 2.06 29.11 43.46
N THR A 190 2.54 28.85 44.68
CA THR A 190 1.74 28.38 45.82
C THR A 190 1.63 29.42 46.92
N LEU A 191 0.40 29.61 47.40
CA LEU A 191 0.07 30.47 48.54
C LEU A 191 -0.48 29.63 49.68
N THR A 192 -0.26 30.07 50.91
CA THR A 192 -0.97 29.54 52.08
C THR A 192 -2.45 29.94 52.03
N VAL A 193 -3.29 29.24 52.79
CA VAL A 193 -4.73 29.55 52.90
C VAL A 193 -4.97 30.99 53.40
N GLN A 194 -3.98 31.58 54.08
CA GLN A 194 -4.00 32.96 54.57
C GLN A 194 -3.44 33.98 53.55
N GLY A 195 -3.05 33.53 52.35
CA GLY A 195 -2.60 34.40 51.25
C GLY A 195 -1.10 34.71 51.22
N PHE A 196 -0.27 34.01 51.99
CA PHE A 196 1.18 34.25 52.02
C PHE A 196 1.94 33.33 51.05
N PRO A 197 2.98 33.81 50.34
CA PRO A 197 3.75 33.01 49.40
C PRO A 197 4.58 31.93 50.12
N VAL A 198 4.51 30.69 49.64
CA VAL A 198 5.28 29.56 50.16
C VAL A 198 6.57 29.41 49.34
N LEU A 199 7.68 29.89 49.90
CA LEU A 199 9.00 29.91 49.24
C LEU A 199 9.62 28.51 49.03
N GLU A 200 9.18 27.51 49.80
CA GLU A 200 9.72 26.14 49.80
C GLU A 200 9.34 25.32 48.55
N VAL A 201 8.31 25.75 47.81
CA VAL A 201 7.79 25.07 46.59
C VAL A 201 8.12 25.89 45.33
N CYS A 202 9.30 26.52 45.31
CA CYS A 202 9.78 27.24 44.13
C CYS A 202 10.59 26.31 43.21
N CYS A 203 10.23 26.29 41.93
CA CYS A 203 10.96 25.62 40.85
C CYS A 203 12.48 25.87 40.95
N SER A 204 13.23 24.87 41.41
CA SER A 204 14.66 25.00 41.74
C SER A 204 15.56 24.79 40.52
N SER A 205 15.03 24.17 39.46
CA SER A 205 15.76 23.87 38.23
C SER A 205 15.85 25.06 37.27
N GLU A 206 17.03 25.24 36.68
CA GLU A 206 17.24 26.08 35.50
C GLU A 206 16.87 25.27 34.26
N HIS A 207 15.83 25.69 33.54
CA HIS A 207 15.31 24.94 32.39
C HIS A 207 15.84 25.44 31.03
N GLY A 208 16.83 26.35 31.00
CA GLY A 208 17.46 26.80 29.76
C GLY A 208 16.49 27.42 28.73
N ILE A 209 15.40 28.05 29.17
CA ILE A 209 14.37 28.63 28.29
C ILE A 209 14.59 30.14 28.16
N ASP A 210 14.86 30.60 26.94
CA ASP A 210 15.09 32.00 26.61
C ASP A 210 13.76 32.77 26.39
N ILE A 211 13.18 33.25 27.49
CA ILE A 211 11.90 34.01 27.54
C ILE A 211 11.98 35.53 27.27
N PRO A 212 13.13 36.24 27.37
CA PRO A 212 13.19 37.70 27.16
C PRO A 212 12.67 38.17 25.79
N SER A 213 12.61 37.28 24.79
CA SER A 213 12.21 37.60 23.42
C SER A 213 10.69 37.71 23.20
N ARG A 214 9.83 37.33 24.15
CA ARG A 214 8.36 37.18 23.92
C ARG A 214 7.43 37.96 24.84
N LEU A 215 7.93 38.70 25.83
CA LEU A 215 7.06 39.50 26.71
C LEU A 215 7.18 41.00 26.36
N PRO A 216 6.08 41.68 26.01
CA PRO A 216 6.10 43.13 25.83
C PRO A 216 6.38 43.79 27.18
N LEU A 217 7.39 44.66 27.24
CA LEU A 217 7.62 45.60 28.33
C LEU A 217 6.38 46.50 28.50
N VAL A 218 5.52 46.17 29.47
CA VAL A 218 4.47 47.09 29.93
C VAL A 218 4.99 47.76 31.19
N LEU A 219 5.65 48.91 31.02
CA LEU A 219 5.83 49.96 32.04
C LEU A 219 6.56 51.17 31.42
N GLU A 220 5.81 52.01 30.70
CA GLU A 220 6.16 53.43 30.49
C GLU A 220 5.11 54.30 31.18
N TYR A 221 5.38 54.71 32.42
CA TYR A 221 4.75 55.82 33.17
C TYR A 221 5.62 55.99 34.43
N GLU A 222 6.26 57.10 34.79
CA GLU A 222 5.98 58.52 34.60
C GLU A 222 7.27 59.37 34.72
N GLN A 223 7.35 60.48 34.00
CA GLN A 223 7.94 61.73 34.52
C GLN A 223 7.40 62.93 33.72
N GLY A 224 6.53 63.74 34.34
CA GLY A 224 6.00 64.94 33.70
C GLY A 224 4.89 65.65 34.46
N LEU A 225 5.18 66.09 35.69
CA LEU A 225 4.25 66.88 36.51
C LEU A 225 4.02 68.29 35.91
N ARG A 226 2.78 68.54 35.49
CA ARG A 226 2.02 69.82 35.54
C ARG A 226 2.58 71.09 34.84
N LYS A 227 1.85 71.54 33.81
CA LYS A 227 1.24 72.90 33.81
C LYS A 227 -0.21 72.84 33.31
N ARG A 228 -1.09 73.47 34.09
CA ARG A 228 -2.54 73.55 33.92
C ARG A 228 -2.92 74.75 33.05
N LYS A 229 -4.13 74.64 32.45
CA LYS A 229 -5.04 75.64 31.84
C LYS A 229 -4.99 75.66 30.31
N THR A 230 -6.09 75.60 29.55
CA THR A 230 -7.54 75.55 29.83
C THR A 230 -8.25 75.34 28.48
N SER A 231 -9.40 74.64 28.48
CA SER A 231 -10.51 74.75 27.50
C SER A 231 -10.25 74.09 26.13
N ARG A 232 -11.14 73.33 25.47
CA ARG A 232 -12.57 73.01 25.61
C ARG A 232 -12.81 71.60 25.06
N ASP A 233 -13.78 70.92 25.64
CA ASP A 233 -14.29 69.63 25.19
C ASP A 233 -14.95 69.69 23.81
N CYS A 234 -14.58 68.70 23.00
CA CYS A 234 -15.40 67.79 22.20
C CYS A 234 -16.84 68.19 21.84
N ARG A 235 -17.15 68.18 20.53
CA ARG A 235 -17.91 67.10 19.85
C ARG A 235 -18.34 67.51 18.44
N SER A 236 -18.01 66.70 17.45
CA SER A 236 -18.89 66.27 16.33
C SER A 236 -18.12 65.24 15.50
N GLN A 237 -18.58 63.99 15.50
CA GLN A 237 -19.28 63.33 14.37
C GLN A 237 -18.32 63.00 13.22
N GLU A 238 -18.02 61.73 12.97
CA GLU A 238 -18.90 60.79 12.27
C GLU A 238 -19.37 61.36 10.92
N LYS A 239 -18.64 61.06 9.84
CA LYS A 239 -19.14 60.33 8.65
C LYS A 239 -18.27 60.52 7.40
N SER A 240 -17.98 59.38 6.78
CA SER A 240 -17.96 59.12 5.33
C SER A 240 -17.31 60.12 4.37
N GLN A 241 -16.35 59.61 3.60
CA GLN A 241 -16.26 59.94 2.17
C GLN A 241 -16.54 58.69 1.34
N VAL A 242 -17.60 58.78 0.54
CA VAL A 242 -17.91 57.97 -0.63
C VAL A 242 -18.03 58.94 -1.80
N ALA A 243 -17.38 58.63 -2.93
CA ALA A 243 -17.83 58.80 -4.33
C ALA A 243 -16.59 58.81 -5.24
N GLY A 244 -16.52 58.17 -6.40
CA GLY A 244 -17.41 57.29 -7.18
C GLY A 244 -16.49 56.32 -7.96
N THR A 245 -16.92 55.33 -8.73
CA THR A 245 -18.10 55.11 -9.58
C THR A 245 -18.09 53.59 -9.89
N SER A 246 -19.18 52.85 -9.62
CA SER A 246 -20.04 52.13 -10.59
C SER A 246 -19.29 51.21 -11.59
N LEU A 247 -19.59 49.93 -11.82
CA LEU A 247 -20.86 49.21 -11.93
C LEU A 247 -20.67 47.68 -11.75
N ARG A 248 -21.70 47.04 -11.18
CA ARG A 248 -22.07 45.63 -11.40
C ARG A 248 -22.51 45.39 -12.85
N ARG A 249 -22.30 44.18 -13.39
CA ARG A 249 -23.31 43.21 -13.91
C ARG A 249 -22.60 42.17 -14.81
N LYS A 250 -22.64 40.86 -14.51
CA LYS A 250 -23.65 39.84 -14.89
C LYS A 250 -23.87 39.67 -16.41
N ARG A 251 -23.51 38.47 -16.89
CA ARG A 251 -24.25 37.55 -17.79
C ARG A 251 -24.74 38.07 -19.16
N LYS A 252 -24.33 37.39 -20.24
CA LYS A 252 -25.11 36.57 -21.22
C LYS A 252 -24.36 36.53 -22.57
N ARG A 253 -24.29 35.35 -23.25
CA ARG A 253 -25.05 34.99 -24.49
C ARG A 253 -25.01 36.12 -25.54
N ASN A 254 -24.70 35.91 -26.82
CA ASN A 254 -24.98 34.77 -27.70
C ASN A 254 -24.46 35.11 -29.12
N THR A 255 -24.18 34.07 -29.93
CA THR A 255 -24.42 33.96 -31.41
C THR A 255 -23.72 34.98 -32.35
N THR A 256 -23.35 34.66 -33.59
CA THR A 256 -24.05 33.84 -34.59
C THR A 256 -23.11 33.54 -35.76
N ASP A 257 -23.22 32.32 -36.31
CA ASP A 257 -23.34 31.92 -37.73
C ASP A 257 -22.31 32.43 -38.77
N THR A 258 -21.88 31.63 -39.75
CA THR A 258 -22.76 31.03 -40.77
C THR A 258 -22.08 29.86 -41.54
N GLN A 259 -22.72 28.69 -41.42
CA GLN A 259 -23.15 27.67 -42.43
C GLN A 259 -22.12 26.82 -43.23
N ASP A 260 -22.07 25.49 -42.96
CA ASP A 260 -22.89 24.37 -43.54
C ASP A 260 -23.12 24.31 -45.08
N PRO A 261 -23.48 23.15 -45.71
CA PRO A 261 -24.23 22.01 -45.13
C PRO A 261 -24.02 20.55 -45.67
N VAL A 262 -24.55 19.57 -44.88
CA VAL A 262 -25.47 18.42 -45.21
C VAL A 262 -24.93 17.29 -46.12
N GLU A 263 -25.04 16.00 -45.77
CA GLU A 263 -26.25 15.15 -45.82
C GLU A 263 -26.42 14.13 -44.68
N GLU A 264 -27.68 13.96 -44.27
CA GLU A 264 -28.27 12.97 -43.35
C GLU A 264 -28.99 11.83 -44.14
N GLU A 265 -29.62 10.94 -43.36
CA GLU A 265 -30.65 9.93 -43.70
C GLU A 265 -30.11 8.50 -43.96
N GLU A 266 -30.73 7.40 -43.48
CA GLU A 266 -31.96 7.20 -42.71
C GLU A 266 -31.92 5.79 -42.07
N VAL A 267 -32.93 5.56 -41.24
CA VAL A 267 -33.27 4.39 -40.42
C VAL A 267 -33.68 3.18 -41.27
N ASP A 268 -33.35 1.95 -40.87
CA ASP A 268 -34.35 0.87 -40.94
C ASP A 268 -34.13 -0.28 -39.93
N ASN A 269 -35.25 -0.74 -39.38
CA ASN A 269 -35.38 -1.93 -38.54
C ASN A 269 -35.38 -3.19 -39.43
N LEU A 270 -34.89 -4.34 -38.94
CA LEU A 270 -35.65 -5.60 -38.96
C LEU A 270 -34.97 -6.72 -38.14
N GLN A 271 -35.84 -7.58 -37.60
CA GLN A 271 -35.63 -8.85 -36.92
C GLN A 271 -34.66 -9.78 -37.68
N ASP A 272 -33.86 -10.60 -36.98
CA ASP A 272 -34.23 -11.99 -36.64
C ASP A 272 -33.08 -12.81 -36.04
N SER A 273 -33.42 -13.57 -35.00
CA SER A 273 -32.96 -14.92 -34.65
C SER A 273 -31.63 -15.46 -35.23
N ASN A 274 -30.68 -15.85 -34.35
CA ASN A 274 -30.28 -17.25 -34.11
C ASN A 274 -29.01 -17.38 -33.24
N SER A 275 -29.16 -18.06 -32.11
CA SER A 275 -28.07 -18.70 -31.36
C SER A 275 -27.46 -19.87 -32.16
N PRO A 276 -26.21 -20.24 -31.88
CA PRO A 276 -25.82 -21.63 -31.84
C PRO A 276 -25.47 -22.06 -30.41
N VAL A 277 -26.08 -23.16 -30.03
CA VAL A 277 -25.73 -24.01 -28.90
C VAL A 277 -24.29 -24.50 -29.08
N PHE A 278 -23.49 -24.40 -28.01
CA PHE A 278 -22.45 -25.35 -27.65
C PHE A 278 -22.46 -25.55 -26.14
#